data_AF-A0A9C8MK69-F1
#
_entry.id   AF-A0A9C8MK69-F1
#
_cell.length_a   1.000
_cell.length_b   1.000
_cell.length_c   1.000
_cell.angle_alpha   90.00
_cell.angle_beta   90.00
_cell.angle_gamma   90.00
#
_symmetry.space_group_name_H-M   'P 1'
#
loop_
_entity.id
_entity.type
_entity.pdbx_description
1 polymer ?
#
loop_
_entity_poly.entity_id
_entity_poly.type
_entity_poly.pdbx_seq_one_letter_code
_entity_poly.pdbx_strand_id
1 'polypeptide(L)'
;MTEIKQTVVNELHTLRDVLRWTTSQFNAAELFYGHGNVDAFNDALQLILHSLHLPATEFPEVFADARLTNAEKQAIVVLVERRITKRIPVPYLTHEAWFAGMPFYVDERVLIPRSPFAELIQDQFMPWLTDPDSVMNILDLCTGGGCIAIACAEAFPDAKVDAVDISID
;
A
#
# COMPACT_ATOMS: atom_id res chain seq x y z
N MET A 1 7.68 18.15 -20.83
CA MET A 1 6.47 17.93 -19.99
C MET A 1 5.26 18.16 -20.88
N THR A 2 4.28 17.25 -20.89
CA THR A 2 3.01 17.43 -21.61
C THR A 2 2.30 18.68 -21.09
N GLU A 3 1.56 19.40 -21.93
CA GLU A 3 0.85 20.65 -21.57
C GLU A 3 -0.05 20.47 -20.34
N ILE A 4 -0.76 19.34 -20.26
CA ILE A 4 -1.59 18.95 -19.10
C ILE A 4 -0.77 18.90 -17.79
N LYS A 5 0.47 18.39 -17.81
CA LYS A 5 1.32 18.34 -16.60
C LYS A 5 1.66 19.74 -16.11
N GLN A 6 1.93 20.64 -17.04
CA GLN A 6 2.30 22.02 -16.71
C GLN A 6 1.11 22.78 -16.12
N THR A 7 -0.09 22.60 -16.69
CA THR A 7 -1.34 23.15 -16.16
C THR A 7 -1.59 22.66 -14.74
N VAL A 8 -1.52 21.35 -14.51
CA VAL A 8 -1.74 20.75 -13.18
C VAL A 8 -0.76 21.29 -12.14
N VAL A 9 0.53 21.34 -12.48
CA VAL A 9 1.56 21.89 -11.59
C VAL A 9 1.32 23.38 -11.31
N ASN A 10 0.77 24.14 -12.25
CA ASN A 10 0.54 25.58 -12.06
C ASN A 10 -0.75 25.90 -11.31
N GLU A 11 -1.82 25.14 -11.54
CA GLU A 11 -3.18 25.46 -11.06
C GLU A 11 -3.58 24.74 -9.77
N LEU A 12 -3.02 23.56 -9.49
CA LEU A 12 -3.32 22.88 -8.22
C LEU A 12 -2.39 23.41 -7.13
N HIS A 13 -2.98 23.88 -6.03
CA HIS A 13 -2.25 24.55 -4.98
C HIS A 13 -2.17 23.74 -3.70
N THR A 14 -3.26 23.09 -3.32
CA THR A 14 -3.42 22.41 -2.03
C THR A 14 -3.39 20.89 -2.13
N LEU A 15 -3.24 20.23 -1.00
CA LEU A 15 -3.38 18.77 -0.91
C LEU A 15 -4.79 18.32 -1.36
N ARG A 16 -5.84 19.07 -0.99
CA ARG A 16 -7.22 18.80 -1.46
C ARG A 16 -7.34 18.89 -2.99
N ASP A 17 -6.74 19.92 -3.60
CA ASP A 17 -6.79 20.11 -5.06
C ASP A 17 -6.20 18.92 -5.80
N VAL A 18 -5.03 18.46 -5.35
CA VAL A 18 -4.28 17.36 -5.95
C VAL A 18 -4.95 16.02 -5.69
N LEU A 19 -5.47 15.77 -4.50
CA LEU A 19 -6.23 14.56 -4.17
C LEU A 19 -7.47 14.44 -5.06
N ARG A 20 -8.30 15.49 -5.08
CA ARG A 20 -9.51 15.51 -5.91
C ARG A 20 -9.17 15.31 -7.40
N TRP A 21 -8.09 15.93 -7.90
CA TRP A 21 -7.65 15.75 -9.29
C TRP A 21 -7.24 14.31 -9.57
N THR A 22 -6.35 13.77 -8.75
CA THR A 22 -5.80 12.43 -8.93
C THR A 22 -6.91 11.37 -8.91
N THR A 23 -7.85 11.49 -7.98
CA THR A 23 -9.04 10.63 -7.91
C THR A 23 -9.87 10.71 -9.20
N SER A 24 -10.11 11.92 -9.74
CA SER A 24 -10.82 12.08 -11.02
C SER A 24 -10.07 11.42 -12.18
N GLN A 25 -8.74 11.57 -12.24
CA GLN A 25 -7.92 10.96 -13.29
C GLN A 25 -7.93 9.43 -13.21
N PHE A 26 -7.88 8.86 -12.01
CA PHE A 26 -7.93 7.41 -11.80
C PHE A 26 -9.29 6.81 -12.18
N ASN A 27 -10.38 7.50 -11.83
CA ASN A 27 -11.72 7.12 -12.28
C ASN A 27 -11.88 7.22 -13.80
N ALA A 28 -11.45 8.33 -14.41
CA ALA A 28 -11.53 8.53 -15.86
C ALA A 28 -10.68 7.53 -16.65
N ALA A 29 -9.58 7.04 -16.06
CA ALA A 29 -8.75 5.99 -16.64
C ALA A 29 -9.32 4.58 -16.44
N GLU A 30 -10.43 4.40 -15.71
CA GLU A 30 -11.04 3.11 -15.40
C GLU A 30 -10.00 2.12 -14.86
N LEU A 31 -9.23 2.55 -13.85
CA LEU A 31 -8.23 1.69 -13.21
C LEU A 31 -8.90 0.57 -12.42
N PHE A 32 -8.23 -0.58 -12.34
CA PHE A 32 -8.61 -1.67 -11.45
C PHE A 32 -8.00 -1.44 -10.06
N TYR A 33 -8.80 -1.75 -9.04
CA TYR A 33 -8.48 -1.65 -7.61
C TYR A 33 -8.64 -3.03 -6.94
N GLY A 34 -8.17 -3.18 -5.70
CA GLY A 34 -8.07 -4.47 -5.01
C GLY A 34 -6.63 -4.97 -4.86
N HIS A 35 -5.68 -4.05 -4.95
CA HIS A 35 -4.25 -4.26 -4.72
C HIS A 35 -3.78 -3.60 -3.42
N GLY A 36 -4.64 -3.52 -2.40
CA GLY A 36 -4.39 -2.75 -1.17
C GLY A 36 -5.51 -1.76 -0.91
N ASN A 37 -5.89 -0.97 -1.92
CA ASN A 37 -7.06 -0.08 -1.85
C ASN A 37 -8.24 -0.62 -2.64
N VAL A 38 -9.45 -0.23 -2.23
CA VAL A 38 -10.72 -0.67 -2.83
C VAL A 38 -11.28 0.29 -3.88
N ASP A 39 -10.77 1.53 -3.93
CA ASP A 39 -11.27 2.56 -4.84
C ASP A 39 -10.18 3.55 -5.26
N ALA A 40 -10.55 4.43 -6.21
CA ALA A 40 -9.70 5.47 -6.76
C ALA A 40 -9.23 6.50 -5.73
N PHE A 41 -10.07 6.79 -4.74
CA PHE A 41 -9.80 7.84 -3.76
C PHE A 41 -8.68 7.40 -2.82
N ASN A 42 -8.77 6.17 -2.30
CA ASN A 42 -7.76 5.60 -1.41
C ASN A 42 -6.44 5.33 -2.14
N ASP A 43 -6.48 4.85 -3.39
CA ASP A 43 -5.27 4.69 -4.24
C ASP A 43 -4.58 6.04 -4.48
N ALA A 44 -5.36 7.09 -4.78
CA ALA A 44 -4.83 8.45 -4.97
C ALA A 44 -4.23 9.01 -3.68
N LEU A 45 -4.94 8.83 -2.55
CA LEU A 45 -4.49 9.28 -1.24
C LEU A 45 -3.15 8.65 -0.86
N GLN A 46 -3.05 7.33 -0.93
CA GLN A 46 -1.82 6.60 -0.60
C GLN A 46 -0.65 7.08 -1.47
N LEU A 47 -0.86 7.18 -2.78
CA LEU A 47 0.19 7.61 -3.72
C LEU A 47 0.67 9.05 -3.44
N ILE A 48 -0.25 9.97 -3.16
CA ILE A 48 0.09 11.37 -2.85
C ILE A 48 0.84 11.45 -1.53
N LEU A 49 0.33 10.85 -0.46
CA LEU A 49 0.96 10.94 0.87
C LEU A 49 2.35 10.30 0.86
N HIS A 50 2.51 9.16 0.19
CA HIS A 50 3.82 8.55 -0.02
C HIS A 50 4.79 9.50 -0.75
N SER A 51 4.33 10.18 -1.82
CA SER A 51 5.14 11.15 -2.57
C SER A 51 5.62 12.33 -1.72
N LEU A 52 4.91 12.63 -0.63
CA LEU A 52 5.19 13.71 0.31
C LEU A 52 5.90 13.22 1.58
N HIS A 53 6.24 11.93 1.66
CA HIS A 53 6.79 11.30 2.86
C HIS A 53 5.89 11.48 4.10
N LEU A 54 4.57 11.51 3.89
CA LEU A 54 3.57 11.56 4.94
C LEU A 54 3.02 10.16 5.21
N PRO A 55 2.59 9.87 6.46
CA PRO A 55 1.93 8.60 6.77
C PRO A 55 0.70 8.38 5.88
N ALA A 56 0.67 7.26 5.16
CA ALA A 56 -0.37 6.96 4.18
C ALA A 56 -1.60 6.23 4.79
N THR A 57 -1.87 6.46 6.08
CA THR A 57 -2.94 5.79 6.83
C THR A 57 -4.27 6.52 6.72
N GLU A 58 -4.26 7.85 6.73
CA GLU A 58 -5.45 8.68 6.68
C GLU A 58 -5.15 10.05 6.05
N PHE A 59 -6.19 10.75 5.60
CA PHE A 59 -6.03 12.09 5.06
C PHE A 59 -5.75 13.09 6.19
N PRO A 60 -4.59 13.79 6.19
CA PRO A 60 -4.24 14.70 7.27
C PRO A 60 -5.00 16.03 7.12
N GLU A 61 -6.16 16.14 7.75
CA GLU A 61 -7.03 17.33 7.68
C GLU A 61 -6.29 18.65 8.03
N VAL A 62 -5.32 18.58 8.95
CA VAL A 62 -4.47 19.73 9.34
C VAL A 62 -3.61 20.27 8.19
N PHE A 63 -3.28 19.44 7.20
CA PHE A 63 -2.48 19.81 6.02
C PHE A 63 -3.33 19.94 4.75
N ALA A 64 -4.65 19.80 4.85
CA ALA A 64 -5.53 19.74 3.70
C ALA A 64 -5.40 20.96 2.77
N ASP A 65 -5.29 22.15 3.37
CA ASP A 65 -5.17 23.42 2.66
C ASP A 65 -3.71 23.93 2.58
N ALA A 66 -2.74 23.09 2.99
CA ALA A 66 -1.33 23.40 2.88
C ALA A 66 -0.90 23.44 1.41
N ARG A 67 -0.04 24.39 1.07
CA ARG A 67 0.48 24.54 -0.30
C ARG A 67 1.57 23.54 -0.57
N LEU A 68 1.53 22.97 -1.78
CA LEU A 68 2.59 22.12 -2.30
C LEU A 68 3.62 22.95 -3.07
N THR A 69 4.88 22.63 -2.87
CA THR A 69 5.99 23.11 -3.68
C THR A 69 5.87 22.58 -5.12
N ASN A 70 6.56 23.23 -6.06
CA ASN A 70 6.59 22.76 -7.44
C ASN A 70 7.25 21.38 -7.58
N ALA A 71 8.26 21.07 -6.76
CA ALA A 71 8.93 19.78 -6.77
C ALA A 71 7.98 18.64 -6.34
N GLU A 72 7.22 18.84 -5.26
CA GLU A 72 6.22 17.89 -4.79
C GLU A 72 5.13 17.63 -5.83
N LYS A 73 4.58 18.70 -6.43
CA LYS A 73 3.58 18.57 -7.50
C LYS A 73 4.12 17.79 -8.70
N GLN A 74 5.37 18.03 -9.10
CA GLN A 74 6.00 17.29 -10.19
C GLN A 74 6.18 15.81 -9.86
N ALA A 75 6.65 15.48 -8.66
CA ALA A 75 6.83 14.11 -8.20
C ALA A 75 5.50 13.34 -8.23
N ILE A 76 4.43 13.95 -7.70
CA ILE A 76 3.08 13.36 -7.69
C ILE A 76 2.60 13.12 -9.13
N VAL A 77 2.65 14.13 -10.00
CA VAL A 77 2.18 14.00 -11.39
C VAL A 77 2.89 12.87 -12.14
N VAL A 78 4.21 12.71 -11.93
CA VAL A 78 4.98 11.61 -12.54
C VAL A 78 4.47 10.25 -12.09
N LEU A 79 4.16 10.08 -10.81
CA LEU A 79 3.63 8.81 -10.29
C LEU A 79 2.18 8.55 -10.74
N VAL A 80 1.33 9.57 -10.76
CA VAL A 80 -0.05 9.49 -11.28
C VAL A 80 -0.05 9.03 -12.73
N GLU A 81 0.81 9.60 -13.57
CA GLU A 81 0.92 9.18 -14.96
C GLU A 81 1.45 7.76 -15.11
N ARG A 82 2.43 7.35 -14.30
CA ARG A 82 2.91 5.96 -14.29
C ARG A 82 1.78 5.00 -13.91
N ARG A 83 1.02 5.32 -12.87
CA ARG A 83 -0.15 4.55 -12.41
C ARG A 83 -1.18 4.37 -13.51
N ILE A 84 -1.46 5.42 -14.28
CA ILE A 84 -2.44 5.41 -15.37
C ILE A 84 -1.91 4.68 -16.61
N THR A 85 -0.77 5.12 -17.12
CA THR A 85 -0.25 4.68 -18.42
C THR A 85 0.28 3.25 -18.39
N LYS A 86 0.96 2.87 -17.30
CA LYS A 86 1.51 1.53 -17.13
C LYS A 86 0.61 0.58 -16.35
N ARG A 87 -0.51 1.08 -15.81
CA ARG A 87 -1.46 0.30 -15.00
C ARG A 87 -0.81 -0.41 -13.79
N ILE A 88 0.29 0.12 -13.27
CA ILE A 88 1.04 -0.47 -12.14
C ILE A 88 0.30 -0.15 -10.84
N PRO A 89 -0.02 -1.14 -9.98
CA PRO A 89 -0.61 -0.90 -8.66
C PRO A 89 0.19 0.09 -7.80
N VAL A 90 -0.50 0.86 -6.95
CA VAL A 90 0.14 1.84 -6.07
C VAL A 90 1.22 1.21 -5.19
N PRO A 91 1.03 0.04 -4.54
CA PRO A 91 2.08 -0.54 -3.71
C PRO A 91 3.40 -0.81 -4.42
N TYR A 92 3.38 -1.14 -5.72
CA TYR A 92 4.61 -1.31 -6.49
C TYR A 92 5.24 0.01 -6.93
N LEU A 93 4.46 1.10 -6.99
CA LEU A 93 4.99 2.44 -7.23
C LEU A 93 5.62 3.03 -5.96
N THR A 94 5.05 2.71 -4.80
CA THR A 94 5.48 3.20 -3.48
C THR A 94 6.44 2.25 -2.78
N HIS A 95 6.60 1.04 -3.31
CA HIS A 95 7.33 -0.07 -2.69
C HIS A 95 6.85 -0.42 -1.27
N GLU A 96 5.56 -0.24 -0.98
CA GLU A 96 5.00 -0.42 0.35
C GLU A 96 3.57 -0.98 0.29
N ALA A 97 3.31 -2.02 1.06
CA ALA A 97 1.97 -2.56 1.32
C ALA A 97 1.81 -2.85 2.82
N TRP A 98 0.59 -2.70 3.32
CA TRP A 98 0.27 -2.99 4.73
C TRP A 98 -0.39 -4.36 4.86
N PHE A 99 0.03 -5.12 5.88
CA PHE A 99 -0.56 -6.42 6.22
C PHE A 99 -0.50 -6.63 7.74
N ALA A 100 -1.61 -7.09 8.34
CA ALA A 100 -1.72 -7.31 9.78
C ALA A 100 -1.27 -6.12 10.66
N GLY A 101 -1.40 -4.88 10.16
CA GLY A 101 -0.97 -3.67 10.89
C GLY A 101 0.50 -3.30 10.73
N MET A 102 1.26 -4.01 9.89
CA MET A 102 2.67 -3.75 9.62
C MET A 102 2.91 -3.35 8.15
N PRO A 103 3.88 -2.45 7.87
CA PRO A 103 4.32 -2.16 6.52
C PRO A 103 5.34 -3.19 6.01
N PHE A 104 5.20 -3.58 4.75
CA PHE A 104 6.10 -4.49 4.05
C PHE A 104 6.58 -3.86 2.74
N TYR A 105 7.86 -4.06 2.43
CA TYR A 105 8.40 -3.74 1.12
C TYR A 105 7.81 -4.69 0.07
N VAL A 106 7.33 -4.14 -1.04
CA VAL A 106 6.80 -4.93 -2.15
C VAL A 106 7.28 -4.40 -3.49
N ASP A 107 7.48 -5.30 -4.45
CA ASP A 107 7.68 -4.97 -5.86
C ASP A 107 7.14 -6.10 -6.74
N GLU A 108 7.34 -6.01 -8.05
CA GLU A 108 6.78 -6.94 -9.04
C GLU A 108 7.18 -8.41 -8.83
N ARG A 109 8.17 -8.71 -7.99
CA ARG A 109 8.64 -10.07 -7.70
C ARG A 109 7.73 -10.80 -6.71
N VAL A 110 6.94 -10.07 -5.92
CA VAL A 110 6.07 -10.64 -4.88
C VAL A 110 4.61 -10.25 -5.08
N LEU A 111 3.70 -11.12 -4.63
CA LEU A 111 2.29 -10.77 -4.58
C LEU A 111 2.06 -9.70 -3.51
N ILE A 112 1.26 -8.68 -3.85
CA ILE A 112 0.82 -7.69 -2.87
C ILE A 112 0.01 -8.39 -1.78
N PRO A 113 0.39 -8.24 -0.49
CA PRO A 113 -0.32 -8.82 0.64
C PRO A 113 -1.80 -8.42 0.66
N ARG A 114 -2.69 -9.41 0.51
CA ARG A 114 -4.15 -9.23 0.44
C ARG A 114 -4.91 -10.31 1.20
N SER A 115 -4.20 -11.05 2.04
CA SER A 115 -4.75 -12.26 2.62
C SER A 115 -5.74 -11.94 3.74
N PRO A 116 -6.90 -12.63 3.82
CA PRO A 116 -7.77 -12.58 4.99
C PRO A 116 -7.09 -13.15 6.25
N PHE A 117 -5.91 -13.78 6.10
CA PHE A 117 -5.12 -14.26 7.24
C PHE A 117 -4.70 -13.13 8.19
N ALA A 118 -4.69 -11.86 7.79
CA ALA A 118 -4.35 -10.77 8.70
C ALA A 118 -5.24 -10.79 9.96
N GLU A 119 -6.57 -10.84 9.79
CA GLU A 119 -7.53 -10.89 10.90
C GLU A 119 -7.39 -12.20 11.68
N LEU A 120 -7.25 -13.32 10.98
CA LEU A 120 -7.09 -14.63 11.62
C LEU A 120 -5.82 -14.71 12.47
N ILE A 121 -4.70 -14.15 12.01
CA ILE A 121 -3.44 -14.13 12.75
C ILE A 121 -3.56 -13.23 13.98
N GLN A 122 -4.18 -12.06 13.84
CA GLN A 122 -4.42 -11.15 14.96
C GLN A 122 -5.30 -11.77 16.04
N ASP A 123 -6.31 -12.55 15.64
CA ASP A 123 -7.16 -13.33 16.54
C ASP A 123 -6.54 -14.69 16.94
N GLN A 124 -5.26 -14.91 16.64
CA GLN A 124 -4.52 -16.15 16.91
C GLN A 124 -5.28 -17.42 16.49
N PHE A 125 -5.96 -17.36 15.34
CA PHE A 125 -6.77 -18.41 14.73
C PHE A 125 -7.91 -18.93 15.63
N MET A 126 -8.42 -18.09 16.55
CA MET A 126 -9.65 -18.41 17.28
C MET A 126 -10.86 -18.51 16.33
N PRO A 127 -11.84 -19.38 16.61
CA PRO A 127 -11.94 -20.29 17.75
C PRO A 127 -11.29 -21.67 17.51
N TRP A 128 -10.62 -21.87 16.38
CA TRP A 128 -10.07 -23.17 16.00
C TRP A 128 -8.84 -23.54 16.81
N LEU A 129 -8.02 -22.55 17.16
CA LEU A 129 -6.91 -22.70 18.08
C LEU A 129 -7.33 -22.17 19.46
N THR A 130 -7.53 -23.07 20.41
CA THR A 130 -8.02 -22.71 21.76
C THR A 130 -6.90 -22.40 22.74
N ASP A 131 -5.66 -22.77 22.41
CA ASP A 131 -4.48 -22.55 23.24
C ASP A 131 -3.32 -22.04 22.35
N PRO A 132 -3.29 -20.73 22.03
CA PRO A 132 -2.26 -20.14 21.17
C PRO A 132 -0.83 -20.36 21.65
N ASP A 133 -0.60 -20.33 22.97
CA ASP A 133 0.72 -20.47 23.58
C ASP A 133 1.31 -21.88 23.39
N SER A 134 0.48 -22.87 23.05
CA SER A 134 0.93 -24.23 22.72
C SER A 134 1.54 -24.37 21.31
N VAL A 135 1.41 -23.36 20.45
CA VAL A 135 1.96 -23.40 19.09
C VAL A 135 3.46 -23.21 19.14
N MET A 136 4.20 -24.28 18.85
CA MET A 136 5.67 -24.25 18.86
C MET A 136 6.27 -24.14 17.45
N ASN A 137 5.54 -24.50 16.40
CA ASN A 137 6.05 -24.51 15.03
C ASN A 137 4.98 -24.07 14.04
N ILE A 138 5.34 -23.19 13.11
CA ILE A 138 4.49 -22.69 12.02
C ILE A 138 5.26 -22.82 10.71
N LEU A 139 4.58 -23.25 9.64
CA LEU A 139 5.11 -23.29 8.29
C LEU A 139 4.30 -22.36 7.39
N ASP A 140 4.96 -21.37 6.80
CA ASP A 140 4.42 -20.55 5.72
C ASP A 140 5.01 -21.03 4.39
N LEU A 141 4.21 -21.79 3.64
CA LEU A 141 4.59 -22.38 2.37
C LEU A 141 4.17 -21.47 1.22
N CYS A 142 5.13 -21.13 0.36
CA CYS A 142 5.01 -20.09 -0.67
C CYS A 142 4.90 -18.69 -0.05
N THR A 143 5.82 -18.38 0.87
CA THR A 143 5.79 -17.17 1.70
C THR A 143 5.91 -15.87 0.91
N GLY A 144 6.46 -15.91 -0.31
CA GLY A 144 6.73 -14.74 -1.15
C GLY A 144 7.47 -13.65 -0.37
N GLY A 145 6.81 -12.51 -0.19
CA GLY A 145 7.34 -11.38 0.59
C GLY A 145 7.40 -11.59 2.10
N GLY A 146 7.08 -12.77 2.63
CA GLY A 146 7.24 -13.09 4.06
C GLY A 146 6.15 -12.56 4.98
N CYS A 147 5.13 -11.86 4.45
CA CYS A 147 4.20 -11.10 5.28
C CYS A 147 3.38 -11.96 6.26
N ILE A 148 2.98 -13.17 5.86
CA ILE A 148 2.25 -14.10 6.72
C ILE A 148 3.19 -14.68 7.77
N ALA A 149 4.36 -15.20 7.38
CA ALA A 149 5.36 -15.69 8.31
C ALA A 149 5.74 -14.66 9.39
N ILE A 150 5.98 -13.41 9.00
CA ILE A 150 6.35 -12.33 9.93
C ILE A 150 5.20 -12.02 10.88
N ALA A 151 3.96 -11.90 10.36
CA ALA A 151 2.78 -11.67 11.20
C ALA A 151 2.54 -12.83 12.18
N CYS A 152 2.72 -14.07 11.74
CA CYS A 152 2.64 -15.24 12.62
C CYS A 152 3.74 -15.22 13.70
N ALA A 153 4.96 -14.82 13.37
CA ALA A 153 6.04 -14.72 14.35
C ALA A 153 5.75 -13.65 15.42
N GLU A 154 5.07 -12.57 15.05
CA GLU A 154 4.61 -11.55 16.00
C GLU A 154 3.47 -12.07 16.89
N ALA A 155 2.47 -12.73 16.30
CA ALA A 155 1.32 -13.25 17.03
C ALA A 155 1.62 -14.47 17.91
N PHE A 156 2.67 -15.23 17.61
CA PHE A 156 3.09 -16.45 18.31
C PHE A 156 4.58 -16.36 18.69
N PRO A 157 4.94 -15.61 19.74
CA PRO A 157 6.34 -15.26 20.05
C PRO A 157 7.22 -16.47 20.41
N ASP A 158 6.62 -17.55 20.92
CA ASP A 158 7.33 -18.79 21.27
C ASP A 158 7.40 -19.80 20.10
N ALA A 159 6.69 -19.54 19.00
CA ALA A 159 6.68 -20.41 17.85
C ALA A 159 7.89 -20.19 16.95
N LYS A 160 8.52 -21.28 16.49
CA LYS A 160 9.45 -21.21 15.37
C LYS A 160 8.67 -21.13 14.05
N VAL A 161 8.87 -20.07 13.28
CA VAL A 161 8.26 -19.91 11.96
C VAL A 161 9.26 -20.28 10.86
N ASP A 162 8.96 -21.32 10.10
CA ASP A 162 9.66 -21.67 8.87
C ASP A 162 8.92 -21.04 7.68
N ALA A 163 9.60 -20.13 6.97
CA ALA A 163 9.08 -19.46 5.79
C ALA A 163 9.82 -19.98 4.56
N VAL A 164 9.09 -20.57 3.61
CA VAL A 164 9.69 -21.24 2.45
C VAL A 164 9.02 -20.81 1.16
N ASP A 165 9.83 -20.57 0.13
CA ASP A 165 9.37 -20.30 -1.22
C ASP A 165 10.24 -21.05 -2.23
N ILE A 166 9.70 -21.29 -3.43
CA ILE A 166 10.46 -21.79 -4.56
C ILE A 166 11.23 -20.65 -5.26
N SER A 167 10.73 -19.42 -5.16
CA SER A 167 11.41 -18.21 -5.59
C SER A 167 12.67 -18.00 -4.75
N ILE A 168 13.77 -17.65 -5.43
CA ILE A 168 15.02 -17.22 -4.78
C ILE A 168 15.08 -15.69 -4.60
N ASP A 169 14.16 -14.97 -5.25
CA ASP A 169 14.07 -13.51 -5.29
C ASP A 169 13.23 -12.94 -4.15
#